data_AF-M0IM52-F1
#
_entry.id   AF-M0IM52-F1
#
_cell.length_a   1.000
_cell.length_b   1.000
_cell.length_c   1.000
_cell.angle_alpha   90.00
_cell.angle_beta   90.00
_cell.angle_gamma   90.00
#
_symmetry.space_group_name_H-M   'P 1'
#
loop_
_entity.id
_entity.type
_entity.pdbx_description
1 polymer ?
#
loop_
_entity_poly.entity_id
_entity_poly.type
_entity_poly.pdbx_seq_one_letter_code
_entity_poly.pdbx_strand_id
1 'polypeptide(L)'
;MRSYDVLHTDEQTVLLRAMTPVSEGHRANRASGTPPDLPARMQGGWLHTELMASNEQLSQFTDELAAAGIPSRVQSLTQSRDSNELLTDRQQEFITEAVKRGL
;
A
#
# COMPACT_ATOMS: atom_id res chain seq x y z
N MET A 1 -23.60 -0.96 2.45
CA MET A 1 -23.14 -2.21 3.08
C MET A 1 -24.23 -3.26 2.91
N ARG A 2 -23.93 -4.45 2.37
CA ARG A 2 -24.93 -5.48 2.06
C ARG A 2 -25.10 -6.48 3.21
N SER A 3 -24.00 -6.89 3.82
CA SER A 3 -23.97 -7.72 5.03
C SER A 3 -22.60 -7.56 5.72
N TYR A 4 -22.52 -7.93 7.00
CA TYR A 4 -21.26 -7.96 7.75
C TYR A 4 -21.29 -9.04 8.84
N ASP A 5 -20.12 -9.59 9.14
CA ASP A 5 -19.85 -10.48 10.26
C ASP A 5 -18.79 -9.83 11.17
N VAL A 6 -18.99 -9.90 12.48
CA VAL A 6 -17.96 -9.50 13.46
C VAL A 6 -17.02 -10.68 13.66
N LEU A 7 -15.75 -10.50 13.31
CA LEU A 7 -14.71 -11.53 13.49
C LEU A 7 -14.01 -11.40 14.85
N HIS A 8 -13.78 -10.17 15.29
CA HIS A 8 -13.12 -9.88 16.55
C HIS A 8 -13.58 -8.53 17.12
N THR A 9 -13.55 -8.41 18.44
CA THR A 9 -13.85 -7.18 19.18
C THR A 9 -12.94 -7.13 20.40
N ASP A 10 -12.23 -6.02 20.55
CA ASP A 10 -11.48 -5.66 21.75
C ASP A 10 -11.91 -4.25 22.23
N GLU A 11 -11.22 -3.68 23.23
CA GLU A 11 -11.57 -2.39 23.82
C GLU A 11 -11.42 -1.19 22.86
N GLN A 12 -10.60 -1.31 21.81
CA GLN A 12 -10.23 -0.21 20.90
C GLN A 12 -10.57 -0.48 19.43
N THR A 13 -10.77 -1.74 19.05
CA THR A 13 -10.86 -2.18 17.66
C THR A 13 -11.97 -3.21 17.47
N VAL A 14 -12.66 -3.09 16.34
CA VAL A 14 -13.59 -4.11 15.85
C VAL A 14 -13.13 -4.57 14.49
N LEU A 15 -12.85 -5.86 14.35
CA LEU A 15 -12.55 -6.47 13.05
C LEU A 15 -13.84 -7.04 12.46
N LEU A 16 -14.21 -6.49 11.30
CA LEU A 16 -15.41 -6.88 10.57
C LEU A 16 -15.04 -7.49 9.23
N ARG A 17 -15.75 -8.54 8.83
CA ARG A 17 -15.81 -8.99 7.44
C ARG A 17 -17.10 -8.45 6.85
N ALA A 18 -17.03 -7.59 5.84
CA ALA A 18 -18.21 -7.00 5.23
C ALA A 18 -18.30 -7.33 3.73
N MET A 19 -19.52 -7.53 3.24
CA MET A 19 -19.81 -7.51 1.81
C MET A 19 -20.33 -6.13 1.45
N THR A 20 -19.58 -5.42 0.62
CA THR A 20 -19.94 -4.09 0.13
C THR A 20 -20.16 -4.12 -1.37
N PRO A 21 -21.07 -3.28 -1.92
CA PRO A 21 -21.05 -3.00 -3.35
C PRO A 21 -19.66 -2.50 -3.75
N VAL A 22 -19.24 -2.79 -4.98
CA VAL A 22 -17.96 -2.32 -5.50
C VAL A 22 -17.91 -0.79 -5.43
N SER A 23 -17.02 -0.25 -4.60
CA SER A 23 -16.79 1.19 -4.48
C SER A 23 -15.96 1.72 -5.65
N GLU A 24 -16.02 3.04 -5.89
CA GLU A 24 -15.15 3.68 -6.89
C GLU A 24 -13.67 3.50 -6.55
N GLY A 25 -13.28 3.59 -5.27
CA GLY A 25 -11.91 3.31 -4.84
C GLY A 25 -11.48 1.86 -5.15
N HIS A 26 -12.38 0.88 -5.02
CA HIS A 26 -12.10 -0.50 -5.40
C HIS A 26 -11.97 -0.66 -6.92
N ARG A 27 -12.72 0.12 -7.71
CA ARG A 27 -12.54 0.15 -9.17
C ARG A 27 -11.17 0.72 -9.54
N ALA A 28 -10.75 1.81 -8.92
CA ALA A 28 -9.45 2.43 -9.15
C ALA A 28 -8.28 1.50 -8.79
N ASN A 29 -8.35 0.82 -7.63
CA ASN A 29 -7.37 -0.21 -7.27
C ASN A 29 -7.24 -1.30 -8.34
N ARG A 30 -8.36 -1.74 -8.92
CA ARG A 30 -8.35 -2.77 -9.97
C ARG A 30 -7.82 -2.25 -11.31
N ALA A 31 -8.15 -1.02 -11.69
CA ALA A 31 -7.74 -0.46 -12.98
C ALA A 31 -6.22 -0.16 -13.01
N SER A 32 -5.65 0.28 -11.90
CA SER A 32 -4.20 0.48 -11.72
C SER A 32 -3.40 -0.79 -11.40
N GLY A 33 -4.08 -1.91 -11.14
CA GLY A 33 -3.44 -3.16 -10.72
C GLY A 33 -2.78 -3.08 -9.34
N THR A 34 -3.31 -2.22 -8.45
CA THR A 34 -2.81 -1.98 -7.09
C THR A 34 -3.80 -2.50 -6.06
N PRO A 35 -3.83 -3.82 -5.79
CA PRO A 35 -4.72 -4.34 -4.76
C PRO A 35 -4.28 -3.80 -3.38
N PRO A 36 -5.23 -3.33 -2.55
CA PRO A 36 -4.93 -2.92 -1.19
C PRO A 36 -4.52 -4.13 -0.35
N ASP A 37 -3.51 -3.95 0.49
CA ASP A 37 -3.21 -4.93 1.53
C ASP A 37 -4.34 -4.91 2.55
N LEU A 38 -4.95 -6.08 2.74
CA LEU A 38 -6.05 -6.28 3.67
C LEU A 38 -5.53 -6.94 4.96
N PRO A 39 -6.13 -6.63 6.13
CA PRO A 39 -7.29 -5.76 6.32
C PRO A 39 -6.96 -4.25 6.27
N ALA A 40 -7.83 -3.48 5.62
CA ALA A 40 -7.76 -2.01 5.67
C ALA A 40 -8.43 -1.47 6.94
N ARG A 41 -7.90 -0.36 7.49
CA ARG A 41 -8.38 0.24 8.74
C ARG A 41 -9.32 1.41 8.45
N MET A 42 -10.48 1.45 9.08
CA MET A 42 -11.39 2.60 9.01
C MET A 42 -11.30 3.42 10.30
N GLN A 43 -10.94 4.69 10.21
CA GLN A 43 -10.83 5.58 11.37
C GLN A 43 -11.23 7.01 10.98
N GLY A 44 -12.11 7.64 11.78
CA GLY A 44 -12.55 9.01 11.53
C GLY A 44 -13.24 9.21 10.17
N GLY A 45 -13.90 8.17 9.64
CA GLY A 45 -14.51 8.21 8.30
C GLY A 45 -13.54 7.99 7.13
N TRP A 46 -12.25 7.80 7.41
CA TRP A 46 -11.22 7.55 6.41
C TRP A 46 -10.85 6.08 6.36
N LEU A 47 -10.75 5.55 5.14
CA LEU A 47 -10.16 4.25 4.88
C LEU A 47 -8.64 4.41 4.75
N HIS A 48 -7.91 3.70 5.59
CA HIS A 48 -6.46 3.63 5.61
C HIS A 48 -6.05 2.28 5.05
N THR A 49 -5.26 2.31 3.99
CA THR A 49 -4.77 1.12 3.30
C THR A 49 -3.30 1.29 2.95
N GLU A 50 -2.59 0.17 2.91
CA GLU A 50 -1.27 0.09 2.32
C GLU A 50 -1.38 -0.47 0.89
N LEU A 51 -0.50 0.00 0.01
CA LEU A 51 -0.46 -0.37 -1.40
C LEU A 51 1.00 -0.58 -1.80
N MET A 52 1.30 -1.75 -2.35
CA MET A 52 2.61 -2.10 -2.89
C MET A 52 2.51 -2.21 -4.41
N ALA A 53 3.10 -1.25 -5.13
CA ALA A 53 3.04 -1.19 -6.58
C ALA A 53 4.19 -0.32 -7.15
N SER A 54 4.34 -0.32 -8.48
CA SER A 54 5.28 0.59 -9.14
C SER A 54 4.84 2.05 -9.00
N ASN A 55 5.78 2.99 -9.16
CA ASN A 55 5.45 4.42 -9.15
C ASN A 55 4.43 4.79 -10.24
N GLU A 56 4.50 4.16 -11.41
CA GLU A 56 3.54 4.39 -12.51
C GLU A 56 2.13 3.97 -12.10
N GLN A 57 1.99 2.78 -11.50
CA GLN A 57 0.71 2.27 -11.02
C GLN A 57 0.13 3.12 -9.88
N LEU A 58 0.97 3.58 -8.94
CA LEU A 58 0.55 4.48 -7.85
C LEU A 58 0.13 5.86 -8.36
N SER A 59 0.80 6.38 -9.40
CA SER A 59 0.41 7.63 -10.06
C SER A 59 -0.96 7.47 -10.71
N GLN A 60 -1.14 6.42 -11.53
CA GLN A 60 -2.41 6.13 -12.18
C GLN A 60 -3.54 5.97 -11.16
N PHE A 61 -3.30 5.25 -10.06
CA PHE A 61 -4.27 5.08 -9.00
C PHE A 61 -4.69 6.42 -8.38
N THR A 62 -3.73 7.32 -8.12
CA THR A 62 -4.01 8.64 -7.54
C THR A 62 -4.83 9.51 -8.51
N ASP A 63 -4.53 9.42 -9.81
CA ASP A 63 -5.28 10.12 -10.86
C ASP A 63 -6.73 9.60 -10.96
N GLU A 64 -6.93 8.28 -10.87
CA GLU A 64 -8.25 7.66 -10.88
C GLU A 64 -9.10 8.06 -9.65
N LEU A 65 -8.48 8.13 -8.46
CA LEU A 65 -9.16 8.64 -7.27
C LEU A 65 -9.57 10.10 -7.42
N ALA A 66 -8.68 10.94 -7.97
CA ALA A 66 -8.96 12.35 -8.22
C ALA A 66 -10.09 12.52 -9.25
N ALA A 67 -10.08 11.75 -10.34
CA ALA A 67 -11.12 11.75 -11.38
C ALA A 67 -12.50 11.32 -10.83
N ALA A 68 -12.52 10.38 -9.87
CA ALA A 68 -13.73 9.96 -9.17
C ALA A 68 -14.16 10.93 -8.05
N GLY A 69 -13.42 12.02 -7.81
CA GLY A 69 -13.70 12.99 -6.75
C GLY A 69 -13.50 12.42 -5.34
N ILE A 70 -12.69 11.37 -5.19
CA ILE A 70 -12.42 10.72 -3.91
C ILE A 70 -11.28 11.46 -3.21
N PRO A 71 -11.52 12.07 -2.03
CA PRO A 71 -10.45 12.66 -1.24
C PRO A 71 -9.43 11.57 -0.86
N SER A 72 -8.17 11.78 -1.20
CA SER A 72 -7.08 10.88 -0.84
C SER A 72 -5.90 11.66 -0.28
N ARG A 73 -5.13 11.00 0.58
CA ARG A 73 -3.89 11.55 1.14
C ARG A 73 -2.88 10.45 1.33
N VAL A 74 -1.70 10.61 0.76
CA VAL A 74 -0.56 9.74 1.04
C VAL A 74 -0.02 10.07 2.44
N GLN A 75 -0.01 9.09 3.33
CA GLN A 75 0.51 9.25 4.69
C GLN A 75 2.00 8.92 4.79
N SER A 76 2.44 7.89 4.08
CA SER A 76 3.82 7.45 3.99
C SER A 76 4.09 6.88 2.61
N LEU A 77 5.31 7.02 2.10
CA LEU A 77 5.78 6.41 0.87
C LEU A 77 7.16 5.82 1.10
N THR A 78 7.27 4.51 0.98
CA THR A 78 8.54 3.78 1.09
C THR A 78 8.92 3.25 -0.28
N GLN A 79 10.11 3.59 -0.77
CA GLN A 79 10.65 3.01 -2.00
C GLN A 79 11.61 1.89 -1.63
N SER A 80 11.27 0.64 -1.95
CA SER A 80 12.26 -0.43 -2.01
C SER A 80 13.05 -0.25 -3.31
N ARG A 81 14.19 0.44 -3.24
CA ARG A 81 15.17 0.36 -4.34
C ARG A 81 15.91 -0.95 -4.18
N ASP A 82 16.08 -1.69 -5.28
CA ASP A 82 17.09 -2.73 -5.30
C ASP A 82 18.42 -2.08 -4.94
N SER A 83 19.02 -2.50 -3.83
CA SER A 83 20.27 -1.93 -3.31
C SER A 83 21.43 -1.99 -4.32
N ASN A 84 21.27 -2.79 -5.38
CA ASN A 84 22.20 -2.89 -6.51
C ASN A 84 22.19 -1.67 -7.45
N GLU A 85 21.16 -0.83 -7.45
CA GLU A 85 21.12 0.38 -8.30
C GLU A 85 21.70 1.63 -7.61
N LEU A 86 22.00 1.55 -6.32
CA LEU A 86 22.51 2.67 -5.53
C LEU A 86 24.03 2.66 -5.36
N LEU A 87 24.69 1.56 -5.72
CA LEU A 87 26.13 1.42 -5.62
C LEU A 87 26.69 1.29 -7.03
N THR A 88 27.69 2.11 -7.33
CA THR A 88 28.54 1.82 -8.50
C THR A 88 29.19 0.45 -8.33
N ASP A 89 29.52 -0.25 -9.41
CA ASP A 89 30.16 -1.58 -9.38
C ASP A 89 31.32 -1.66 -8.38
N ARG A 90 32.09 -0.57 -8.27
CA ARG A 90 33.21 -0.44 -7.35
C ARG A 90 32.78 -0.40 -5.88
N GLN A 91 31.70 0.31 -5.55
CA GLN A 91 31.19 0.37 -4.18
C GLN A 91 30.52 -0.95 -3.76
N GLN A 92 29.91 -1.66 -4.70
CA GLN A 92 29.39 -3.02 -4.51
C GLN A 92 30.54 -3.99 -4.17
N GLU A 93 31.66 -3.92 -4.90
CA GLU A 93 32.85 -4.73 -4.65
C GLU A 93 33.42 -4.49 -3.25
N PHE A 94 33.53 -3.23 -2.84
CA PHE A 94 34.02 -2.87 -1.49
C PHE A 94 33.11 -3.37 -0.36
N ILE A 95 31.79 -3.22 -0.48
CA ILE A 95 30.85 -3.69 0.57
C ILE A 95 30.81 -5.22 0.61
N THR A 96 30.84 -5.88 -0.54
CA THR A 96 30.88 -7.35 -0.63
C THR A 96 32.14 -7.90 0.04
N GLU A 97 33.31 -7.28 -0.20
CA GLU A 97 34.55 -7.70 0.44
C GLU A 97 34.60 -7.38 1.94
N ALA A 98 33.98 -6.27 2.39
CA ALA A 98 33.88 -5.95 3.81
C ALA A 98 32.98 -6.94 4.58
N VAL A 99 31.86 -7.38 3.99
CA VAL A 99 30.97 -8.38 4.59
C VAL A 99 31.62 -9.77 4.63
N LYS A 100 32.33 -10.17 3.56
CA LYS A 100 33.06 -11.45 3.54
C LYS A 100 34.20 -11.53 4.54
N ARG A 101 34.85 -10.39 4.82
CA ARG A 101 36.00 -10.33 5.74
C ARG A 101 35.58 -10.12 7.19
N GLY A 102 34.28 -9.98 7.45
CA GLY A 102 33.73 -9.75 8.78
C GLY A 102 34.17 -8.40 9.32
N LEU A 103 33.36 -7.37 9.08
CA LEU A 103 33.41 -6.16 9.90
C LEU A 103 33.29 -6.52 11.39
#